data_AF-A0A359H2V9-F1
#
_entry.id   AF-A0A359H2V9-F1
#
_cell.length_a   1.000
_cell.length_b   1.000
_cell.length_c   1.000
_cell.angle_alpha   90.00
_cell.angle_beta   90.00
_cell.angle_gamma   90.00
#
_symmetry.space_group_name_H-M   'P 1'
#
loop_
_entity.id
_entity.type
_entity.pdbx_description
1 polymer ?
#
loop_
_entity_poly.entity_id
_entity_poly.type
_entity_poly.pdbx_seq_one_letter_code
_entity_poly.pdbx_strand_id
1 'polypeptide(L)'
;MLNLMMKIKKYKLIILILLVILVYSGLQNPYIRASIIIRQFIPLNAELLEYNIRESNFHGDGQDDFYFKVSKEDISNFIQSNRDWKEYKLDLKLRVDVPIEFKYVKNAKYIFHDQSPDTEYEANYNFAIIDLDEGLLYVKTIDT
;
A
#
# COMPACT_ATOMS: atom_id res chain seq x y z
N MET A 1 -18.73 -8.10 -46.25
CA MET A 1 -18.99 -8.64 -44.89
C MET A 1 -17.70 -9.01 -44.13
N LEU A 2 -16.78 -9.79 -44.72
CA LEU A 2 -15.51 -10.20 -44.08
C LEU A 2 -14.66 -9.02 -43.53
N ASN A 3 -14.53 -7.97 -44.34
CA ASN A 3 -13.72 -6.79 -44.03
C ASN A 3 -14.27 -5.96 -42.85
N LEU A 4 -15.60 -5.98 -42.65
CA LEU A 4 -16.26 -5.33 -41.51
C LEU A 4 -16.05 -6.15 -40.23
N MET A 5 -16.15 -7.47 -40.33
CA MET A 5 -15.95 -8.41 -39.21
C MET A 5 -14.50 -8.38 -38.69
N MET A 6 -13.51 -8.27 -39.59
CA MET A 6 -12.10 -8.06 -39.23
C MET A 6 -11.86 -6.72 -38.53
N LYS A 7 -12.49 -5.63 -38.99
CA LYS A 7 -12.41 -4.32 -38.33
C LYS A 7 -12.97 -4.34 -36.91
N ILE A 8 -14.13 -4.96 -36.70
CA ILE A 8 -14.75 -5.10 -35.36
C ILE A 8 -13.82 -5.87 -34.41
N LYS A 9 -13.23 -6.99 -34.85
CA LYS A 9 -12.26 -7.75 -34.04
C LYS A 9 -11.02 -6.91 -33.68
N LYS A 10 -10.49 -6.13 -34.63
CA LYS A 10 -9.35 -5.22 -34.40
C LYS A 10 -9.67 -4.15 -33.35
N TYR A 11 -10.82 -3.49 -33.42
CA TYR A 11 -11.20 -2.46 -32.44
C TYR A 11 -11.42 -3.03 -31.04
N LYS A 12 -12.04 -4.23 -30.93
CA LYS A 12 -12.17 -4.91 -29.64
C LYS A 12 -10.82 -5.22 -29.00
N LEU A 13 -9.85 -5.66 -29.80
CA LEU A 13 -8.49 -5.93 -29.32
C LEU A 13 -7.78 -4.65 -28.84
N ILE A 14 -7.91 -3.55 -29.59
CA ILE A 14 -7.34 -2.25 -29.19
C ILE A 14 -7.93 -1.76 -27.87
N ILE A 15 -9.26 -1.85 -27.72
CA ILE A 15 -9.94 -1.46 -26.48
C ILE A 15 -9.47 -2.32 -25.30
N LEU A 16 -9.32 -3.64 -25.51
CA LEU A 16 -8.82 -4.54 -24.47
C LEU A 16 -7.40 -4.17 -24.03
N ILE A 17 -6.49 -3.90 -24.97
CA ILE A 17 -5.11 -3.49 -24.67
C ILE A 17 -5.10 -2.19 -23.88
N LEU A 18 -5.90 -1.18 -24.29
CA LEU A 18 -6.01 0.08 -23.56
C LEU A 18 -6.53 -0.11 -22.14
N LEU A 19 -7.49 -1.02 -21.95
CA LEU A 19 -8.06 -1.33 -20.64
C LEU A 19 -7.01 -2.00 -19.73
N VAL A 20 -6.22 -2.92 -20.26
CA VAL A 20 -5.09 -3.53 -19.55
C VAL A 20 -4.06 -2.49 -19.14
N ILE A 21 -3.69 -1.57 -20.04
CA ILE A 21 -2.75 -0.49 -19.74
C ILE A 21 -3.30 0.42 -18.64
N LEU A 22 -4.58 0.79 -18.68
CA LEU A 22 -5.21 1.62 -17.65
C LEU A 22 -5.21 0.92 -16.29
N VAL A 23 -5.56 -0.36 -16.23
CA VAL A 23 -5.53 -1.15 -14.98
C VAL A 23 -4.09 -1.23 -14.45
N TYR A 24 -3.13 -1.57 -15.30
CA TYR A 24 -1.73 -1.66 -14.91
C TYR A 24 -1.19 -0.32 -14.40
N SER A 25 -1.50 0.78 -15.09
CA SER A 25 -1.10 2.14 -14.67
C SER A 25 -1.73 2.54 -13.34
N GLY A 26 -3.00 2.16 -13.11
CA GLY A 26 -3.68 2.34 -11.83
C GLY A 26 -3.02 1.55 -10.70
N LEU A 27 -2.59 0.31 -10.97
CA LEU A 27 -1.85 -0.48 -10.00
C LEU A 27 -0.46 0.10 -9.68
N GLN A 28 0.12 0.94 -10.54
CA GLN A 28 1.37 1.65 -10.24
C GLN A 28 1.15 2.95 -9.44
N ASN A 29 -0.11 3.34 -9.19
CA ASN A 29 -0.42 4.53 -8.41
C ASN A 29 -0.17 4.24 -6.91
N PRO A 30 0.70 5.03 -6.23
CA PRO A 30 1.06 4.79 -4.82
C PRO A 30 -0.15 4.88 -3.87
N TYR A 31 -1.15 5.70 -4.17
CA TYR A 31 -2.38 5.80 -3.38
C TYR A 31 -3.19 4.51 -3.47
N ILE A 32 -3.30 3.93 -4.68
CA ILE A 32 -4.03 2.69 -4.92
C ILE A 32 -3.28 1.52 -4.26
N ARG A 33 -1.96 1.42 -4.45
CA ARG A 33 -1.13 0.38 -3.81
C ARG A 33 -1.22 0.43 -2.29
N ALA A 34 -0.96 1.58 -1.69
CA ALA A 34 -1.08 1.75 -0.25
C ALA A 34 -2.47 1.38 0.24
N SER A 35 -3.53 1.80 -0.48
CA SER A 35 -4.90 1.46 -0.11
C SER A 35 -5.18 -0.04 -0.12
N ILE A 36 -4.60 -0.78 -1.06
CA ILE A 36 -4.71 -2.24 -1.14
C ILE A 36 -3.99 -2.88 0.06
N ILE A 37 -2.78 -2.44 0.38
CA ILE A 37 -1.95 -2.99 1.47
C ILE A 37 -2.67 -2.89 2.81
N ILE A 38 -3.23 -1.72 3.12
CA ILE A 38 -3.90 -1.48 4.41
C ILE A 38 -5.41 -1.72 4.37
N ARG A 39 -5.92 -2.21 3.22
CA ARG A 39 -7.34 -2.45 2.92
C ARG A 39 -8.23 -1.24 3.27
N GLN A 40 -7.72 -0.03 3.08
CA GLN A 40 -8.38 1.22 3.43
C GLN A 40 -8.08 2.28 2.38
N PHE A 41 -9.09 3.05 1.98
CA PHE A 41 -8.90 4.09 0.98
C PHE A 41 -8.02 5.23 1.50
N ILE A 42 -6.94 5.56 0.78
CA ILE A 42 -6.16 6.79 0.99
C ILE A 42 -6.88 7.96 0.29
N PRO A 43 -7.27 9.01 1.03
CA PRO A 43 -7.91 10.19 0.50
C PRO A 43 -7.07 10.88 -0.58
N LEU A 44 -7.73 11.44 -1.59
CA LEU A 44 -7.06 12.13 -2.70
C LEU A 44 -6.40 13.46 -2.27
N ASN A 45 -6.84 14.03 -1.16
CA ASN A 45 -6.24 15.22 -0.53
C ASN A 45 -5.02 14.87 0.36
N ALA A 46 -4.70 13.59 0.55
CA ALA A 46 -3.44 13.22 1.19
C ALA A 46 -2.27 13.66 0.29
N GLU A 47 -1.26 14.25 0.89
CA GLU A 47 -0.03 14.63 0.18
C GLU A 47 0.97 13.49 0.27
N LEU A 48 1.30 12.89 -0.87
CA LEU A 48 2.38 11.90 -0.96
C LEU A 48 3.73 12.59 -0.78
N LEU A 49 4.42 12.29 0.31
CA LEU A 49 5.73 12.87 0.64
C LEU A 49 6.87 12.08 0.00
N GLU A 50 6.81 10.76 0.10
CA GLU A 50 7.87 9.85 -0.36
C GLU A 50 7.24 8.47 -0.61
N TYR A 51 7.71 7.77 -1.64
CA TYR A 51 7.44 6.35 -1.79
C TYR A 51 8.64 5.64 -2.39
N ASN A 52 8.82 4.38 -2.02
CA ASN A 52 9.82 3.50 -2.59
C ASN A 52 9.11 2.20 -2.95
N ILE A 53 9.18 1.84 -4.23
CA ILE A 53 8.76 0.53 -4.71
C ILE A 53 10.07 -0.17 -5.06
N ARG A 54 10.53 -1.07 -4.19
CA ARG A 54 11.63 -1.95 -4.55
C ARG A 54 11.03 -3.09 -5.35
N GLU A 55 11.28 -3.09 -6.66
CA GLU A 55 11.01 -4.27 -7.49
C GLU A 55 11.67 -5.47 -6.80
N SER A 56 10.89 -6.52 -6.50
CA SER A 56 11.40 -7.70 -5.82
C SER A 56 12.59 -8.23 -6.61
N ASN A 57 13.79 -8.11 -6.04
CA ASN A 57 14.88 -8.93 -6.52
C ASN A 57 14.46 -10.38 -6.27
N PHE A 58 14.94 -11.30 -7.11
CA PHE A 58 14.58 -12.73 -7.20
C PHE A 58 14.79 -13.56 -5.90
N HIS A 59 15.01 -12.89 -4.75
CA HIS A 59 15.28 -13.41 -3.42
C HIS A 59 14.24 -13.03 -2.36
N GLY A 60 13.10 -12.41 -2.72
CA GLY A 60 11.97 -12.27 -1.79
C GLY A 60 12.01 -11.05 -0.87
N ASP A 61 13.03 -10.18 -0.95
CA ASP A 61 13.15 -8.98 -0.09
C ASP A 61 12.34 -7.77 -0.63
N GLY A 62 11.09 -8.00 -1.05
CA GLY A 62 10.20 -6.94 -1.51
C GLY A 62 9.85 -5.99 -0.37
N GLN A 63 10.07 -4.69 -0.56
CA GLN A 63 9.67 -3.68 0.42
C GLN A 63 9.06 -2.49 -0.30
N ASP A 64 7.76 -2.32 -0.12
CA ASP A 64 7.03 -1.14 -0.59
C ASP A 64 6.84 -0.20 0.61
N ASP A 65 7.37 1.02 0.49
CA ASP A 65 7.27 2.08 1.50
C ASP A 65 6.46 3.24 0.93
N PHE A 66 5.45 3.72 1.67
CA PHE A 66 4.68 4.91 1.28
C PHE A 66 4.50 5.85 2.47
N TYR A 67 4.79 7.14 2.26
CA TYR A 67 4.65 8.19 3.26
C TYR A 67 3.64 9.22 2.78
N PHE A 68 2.55 9.36 3.54
CA PHE A 68 1.50 10.33 3.27
C PHE A 68 1.38 11.30 4.42
N LYS A 69 1.21 12.58 4.09
CA LYS A 69 0.66 13.57 5.00
C LYS A 69 -0.85 13.60 4.82
N VAL A 70 -1.56 13.36 5.92
CA VAL A 70 -3.01 13.13 5.94
C VAL A 70 -3.62 14.05 6.99
N SER A 71 -4.82 14.57 6.73
CA SER A 71 -5.49 15.41 7.71
C SER A 71 -5.82 14.61 8.98
N LYS A 72 -5.86 15.27 10.14
CA LYS A 72 -6.18 14.60 11.42
C LYS A 72 -7.59 14.00 11.42
N GLU A 73 -8.50 14.62 10.68
CA GLU A 73 -9.86 14.12 10.48
C GLU A 73 -9.86 12.81 9.69
N ASP A 74 -9.16 12.77 8.56
CA ASP A 74 -9.03 11.57 7.73
C ASP A 74 -8.36 10.42 8.49
N ILE A 75 -7.32 10.71 9.28
CA ILE A 75 -6.68 9.71 10.14
C ILE A 75 -7.66 9.15 11.19
N SER A 76 -8.45 10.03 11.81
CA SER A 76 -9.47 9.62 12.77
C SER A 76 -10.50 8.69 12.11
N ASN A 77 -10.89 8.99 10.87
CA ASN A 77 -11.78 8.15 10.09
C ASN A 77 -11.17 6.78 9.80
N PHE A 78 -9.88 6.70 9.45
CA PHE A 78 -9.20 5.40 9.26
C PHE A 78 -9.30 4.52 10.50
N ILE A 79 -8.92 5.07 11.66
CA ILE A 79 -8.91 4.35 12.94
C ILE A 79 -10.33 3.87 13.28
N GLN A 80 -11.34 4.71 13.10
CA GLN A 80 -12.73 4.36 13.42
C GLN A 80 -13.31 3.30 12.47
N SER A 81 -12.94 3.35 11.20
CA SER A 81 -13.44 2.42 10.18
C SER A 81 -12.79 1.04 10.25
N ASN A 82 -11.64 0.91 10.91
CA ASN A 82 -10.81 -0.29 10.83
C ASN A 82 -10.68 -0.97 12.20
N ARG A 83 -11.52 -1.98 12.45
CA ARG A 83 -11.64 -2.65 13.77
C ARG A 83 -10.45 -3.53 14.12
N ASP A 84 -9.62 -3.86 13.14
CA ASP A 84 -8.46 -4.74 13.32
C ASP A 84 -7.19 -3.95 13.70
N TRP A 85 -7.24 -2.62 13.62
CA TRP A 85 -6.13 -1.76 14.00
C TRP A 85 -6.01 -1.72 15.52
N LYS A 86 -4.79 -1.91 16.01
CA LYS A 86 -4.51 -1.90 17.45
C LYS A 86 -3.53 -0.77 17.77
N GLU A 87 -3.73 -0.16 18.92
CA GLU A 87 -2.77 0.79 19.47
C GLU A 87 -1.54 0.02 19.96
N TYR A 88 -0.37 0.39 19.47
CA TYR A 88 0.90 -0.16 19.96
C TYR A 88 1.83 0.99 20.31
N LYS A 89 2.45 0.92 21.48
CA LYS A 89 3.62 1.74 21.76
C LYS A 89 4.76 1.26 20.88
N LEU A 90 5.46 2.19 20.22
CA LEU A 90 6.60 1.89 19.37
C LEU A 90 7.82 1.47 20.22
N ASP A 91 7.74 0.31 20.85
CA ASP A 91 8.87 -0.41 21.45
C ASP A 91 9.10 -1.69 20.63
N LEU A 92 9.20 -1.49 19.30
CA LEU A 92 9.25 -2.58 18.32
C LEU A 92 10.63 -3.24 18.33
N LYS A 93 10.84 -4.13 19.29
CA LYS A 93 11.57 -5.38 19.01
C LYS A 93 10.61 -6.33 18.29
N LEU A 94 10.21 -5.97 17.07
CA LEU A 94 9.64 -6.96 16.17
C LEU A 94 10.69 -8.07 16.03
N ARG A 95 10.29 -9.34 16.13
CA ARG A 95 11.18 -10.48 15.82
C ARG A 95 11.38 -10.56 14.31
N VAL A 96 11.86 -9.47 13.74
CA VAL A 96 12.27 -9.35 12.36
C VAL A 96 13.74 -8.98 12.48
N ASP A 97 14.63 -9.82 11.95
CA ASP A 97 16.09 -9.62 12.05
C ASP A 97 16.57 -8.38 11.25
N VAL A 98 15.64 -7.56 10.76
CA VAL A 98 15.87 -6.31 10.04
C VAL A 98 15.43 -5.12 10.91
N PRO A 99 16.34 -4.19 11.26
CA PRO A 99 15.96 -2.96 11.93
C PRO A 99 15.05 -2.12 11.01
N ILE A 100 13.84 -1.82 11.47
CA ILE A 100 12.89 -1.00 10.74
C ILE A 100 13.07 0.46 11.18
N GLU A 101 13.62 1.29 10.29
CA GLU A 101 13.70 2.74 10.51
C GLU A 101 12.46 3.46 9.96
N PHE A 102 11.88 4.37 10.76
CA PHE A 102 10.75 5.21 10.37
C PHE A 102 11.17 6.68 10.32
N LYS A 103 11.57 7.16 9.13
CA LYS A 103 12.24 8.45 8.93
C LYS A 103 11.48 9.68 9.46
N TYR A 104 10.16 9.69 9.34
CA TYR A 104 9.32 10.83 9.70
C TYR A 104 8.42 10.61 10.93
N VAL A 105 8.35 9.38 11.44
CA VAL A 105 7.46 9.02 12.55
C VAL A 105 8.21 9.26 13.86
N LYS A 106 7.72 10.20 14.68
CA LYS A 106 8.32 10.50 15.97
C LYS A 106 7.52 9.89 17.12
N ASN A 107 6.19 9.93 16.99
CA ASN A 107 5.24 9.42 17.98
C ASN A 107 4.19 8.55 17.30
N ALA A 108 4.54 7.31 16.97
CA ALA A 108 3.54 6.38 16.47
C ALA A 108 2.48 6.11 17.55
N LYS A 109 1.21 6.30 17.19
CA LYS A 109 0.08 6.03 18.07
C LYS A 109 -0.69 4.78 17.66
N TYR A 110 -0.80 4.48 16.35
CA TYR A 110 -1.53 3.30 15.87
C TYR A 110 -0.68 2.47 14.94
N ILE A 111 -0.75 1.14 15.07
CA ILE A 111 -0.10 0.20 14.17
C ILE A 111 -1.13 -0.83 13.69
N PHE A 112 -1.37 -0.85 12.38
CA PHE A 112 -1.98 -1.99 11.72
C PHE A 112 -0.90 -3.03 11.45
N HIS A 113 -1.26 -4.29 11.65
CA HIS A 113 -0.42 -5.43 11.35
C HIS A 113 -1.34 -6.54 10.81
N ASP A 114 -1.24 -6.80 9.51
CA ASP A 114 -1.91 -7.91 8.83
C ASP A 114 -0.84 -8.86 8.29
N GLN A 115 -1.03 -10.15 8.56
CA GLN A 115 -0.20 -11.21 7.99
C GLN A 115 -0.96 -11.74 6.78
N SER A 116 -0.35 -11.68 5.60
CA SER A 116 -0.96 -12.27 4.41
C SER A 116 -1.22 -13.78 4.66
N PRO A 117 -2.44 -14.29 4.45
CA PRO A 117 -2.80 -15.64 4.86
C PRO A 117 -2.21 -16.79 4.01
N ASP A 118 -1.47 -16.51 2.93
CA ASP A 118 -1.35 -17.47 1.81
C ASP A 118 0.07 -17.90 1.36
N THR A 119 1.10 -17.78 2.20
CA THR A 119 2.42 -18.34 1.84
C THR A 119 3.00 -19.19 2.98
N GLU A 120 3.04 -20.51 2.78
CA GLU A 120 3.67 -21.48 3.71
C GLU A 120 5.17 -21.23 3.95
N TYR A 121 5.79 -20.27 3.25
CA TYR A 121 7.24 -20.07 3.21
C TYR A 121 7.72 -18.63 3.44
N GLU A 122 6.86 -17.61 3.37
CA GLU A 122 7.22 -16.20 3.57
C GLU A 122 6.09 -15.51 4.35
N ALA A 123 6.40 -14.88 5.49
CA ALA A 123 5.39 -14.14 6.24
C ALA A 123 5.42 -12.68 5.80
N ASN A 124 4.49 -12.31 4.91
CA ASN A 124 4.39 -10.92 4.48
C ASN A 124 3.60 -10.14 5.52
N TYR A 125 4.27 -9.17 6.13
CA TYR A 125 3.72 -8.28 7.13
C TYR A 125 3.39 -6.93 6.52
N ASN A 126 2.10 -6.58 6.56
CA ASN A 126 1.63 -5.27 6.16
C ASN A 126 1.50 -4.38 7.39
N PHE A 127 2.21 -3.27 7.40
CA PHE A 127 2.16 -2.27 8.44
C PHE A 127 1.51 -0.98 7.94
N ALA A 128 0.63 -0.43 8.76
CA ALA A 128 0.23 0.97 8.68
C ALA A 128 0.60 1.62 10.01
N ILE A 129 1.38 2.68 10.00
CA ILE A 129 1.81 3.39 11.20
C ILE A 129 1.35 4.84 11.11
N ILE A 130 0.68 5.29 12.16
CA ILE A 130 0.16 6.64 12.24
C ILE A 130 0.91 7.45 13.29
N ASP A 131 1.39 8.62 12.89
CA ASP A 131 1.75 9.71 13.79
C ASP A 131 0.62 10.76 13.79
N LEU A 132 -0.21 10.75 14.83
CA LEU A 132 -1.35 11.69 14.93
C LEU A 132 -0.90 13.14 15.13
N ASP A 133 0.26 13.37 15.73
CA ASP A 133 0.69 14.72 16.08
C ASP A 133 1.07 15.49 14.81
N GLU A 134 1.85 14.82 13.96
CA GLU A 134 2.34 15.32 12.68
C GLU A 134 1.36 15.11 11.52
N GLY A 135 0.31 14.28 11.71
CA GLY A 135 -0.65 13.95 10.66
C GLY A 135 -0.02 13.08 9.57
N LEU A 136 0.77 12.08 9.96
CA LEU A 136 1.47 11.21 9.02
C LEU A 136 0.88 9.81 9.04
N LEU A 137 0.74 9.24 7.85
CA LEU A 137 0.47 7.83 7.62
C LEU A 137 1.65 7.23 6.86
N TYR A 138 2.27 6.23 7.47
CA TYR A 138 3.28 5.41 6.84
C TYR A 138 2.70 4.02 6.55
N VAL A 139 2.83 3.56 5.31
CA VAL A 139 2.41 2.22 4.89
C VAL A 139 3.65 1.46 4.43
N LYS A 140 3.82 0.24 4.93
CA LYS A 140 4.99 -0.60 4.65
C LYS A 140 4.57 -2.05 4.45
N THR A 141 5.16 -2.71 3.46
CA THR A 141 5.20 -4.18 3.40
C THR A 141 6.59 -4.65 3.82
N ILE A 142 6.65 -5.71 4.63
CA ILE A 142 7.89 -6.40 4.95
C ILE A 142 7.67 -7.87 4.60
N ASP A 143 8.41 -8.34 3.61
CA ASP A 143 8.54 -9.77 3.34
C ASP A 143 9.62 -10.33 4.29
N THR A 144 9.35 -11.45 4.97
CA THR A 144 10.30 -12.14 5.87
C THR A 144 10.47 -13.59 5.52
#